data_AF-A0AAE0I4P3-F1
#
_entry.id   AF-A0AAE0I4P3-F1
#
_cell.length_a   1.000
_cell.length_b   1.000
_cell.length_c   1.000
_cell.angle_alpha   90.00
_cell.angle_beta   90.00
_cell.angle_gamma   90.00
#
_symmetry.space_group_name_H-M   'P 1'
#
loop_
_entity.id
_entity.type
_entity.pdbx_description
1 polymer ?
#
loop_
_entity_poly.entity_id
_entity_poly.type
_entity_poly.pdbx_seq_one_letter_code
_entity_poly.pdbx_strand_id
1 'polypeptide(L)'
;MYITTSLMLGAFLATLATALPQPDATPSGLVILDQFETEFGTATWYGDASPEKRDLATEHEAGAQLDKRCGTNQVACGSDHRAPVSLCNDLINTIRARGSDFIPASPRSFCLSSGGTCCVSWANVATGAVWSTLINGANKLVSQCNSNGAVSGLTRDTLVGSTCTTQCLSNRATGCK
;
A
#
# COMPACT_ATOMS: atom_id res chain seq x y z
N MET A 1 62.10 47.28 9.85
CA MET A 1 61.56 45.99 9.36
C MET A 1 61.24 45.12 10.56
N TYR A 2 59.98 45.15 11.02
CA TYR A 2 59.38 44.14 11.89
C TYR A 2 57.90 44.04 11.50
N ILE A 3 57.51 42.82 11.14
CA ILE A 3 56.20 42.36 10.69
C ILE A 3 55.43 41.90 11.94
N THR A 4 54.10 41.79 11.84
CA THR A 4 53.18 40.85 12.55
C THR A 4 52.22 41.46 13.56
N THR A 5 50.94 41.05 13.69
CA THR A 5 49.97 40.30 12.87
C THR A 5 48.62 40.51 13.56
N SER A 6 47.59 40.96 12.83
CA SER A 6 46.22 41.04 13.33
C SER A 6 45.59 39.64 13.39
N LEU A 7 45.04 39.24 14.54
CA LEU A 7 44.30 37.99 14.70
C LEU A 7 42.83 38.33 14.99
N MET A 8 41.98 38.27 13.96
CA MET A 8 40.52 38.34 14.09
C MET A 8 39.98 36.92 14.36
N LEU A 9 39.39 36.72 15.53
CA LEU A 9 38.73 35.47 15.91
C LEU A 9 37.31 35.46 15.32
N GLY A 10 37.09 34.66 14.26
CA GLY A 10 35.76 34.42 13.69
C GLY A 10 35.10 33.21 14.36
N ALA A 11 34.01 33.44 15.11
CA ALA A 11 33.19 32.36 15.67
C ALA A 11 32.25 31.79 14.59
N PHE A 12 32.51 30.55 14.16
CA PHE A 12 31.59 29.80 13.31
C PHE A 12 30.51 29.13 14.17
N LEU A 13 29.27 29.63 14.06
CA LEU A 13 28.07 28.95 14.56
C LEU A 13 27.74 27.80 13.60
N ALA A 14 28.02 26.57 14.01
CA ALA A 14 27.58 25.37 13.29
C ALA A 14 26.14 25.03 13.69
N THR A 15 25.17 25.41 12.87
CA THR A 15 23.79 24.91 12.98
C THR A 15 23.74 23.47 12.46
N LEU A 16 23.61 22.50 13.36
CA LEU A 16 23.29 21.12 13.03
C LEU A 16 21.82 21.05 12.58
N ALA A 17 21.59 21.02 11.26
CA ALA A 17 20.30 20.65 10.70
C ALA A 17 20.13 19.13 10.87
N THR A 18 19.34 18.71 11.87
CA THR A 18 18.84 17.34 11.94
C THR A 18 17.86 17.13 10.78
N ALA A 19 18.28 16.41 9.74
CA ALA A 19 17.39 15.97 8.68
C ALA A 19 16.29 15.09 9.30
N LEU A 20 15.04 15.54 9.22
CA LEU A 20 13.89 14.70 9.54
C LEU A 20 13.91 13.47 8.61
N PRO A 21 13.49 12.29 9.08
CA PRO A 21 13.25 11.16 8.18
C PRO A 21 12.23 11.61 7.13
N GLN A 22 12.66 11.72 5.87
CA GLN A 22 11.71 11.93 4.78
C GLN A 22 10.89 10.65 4.64
N PRO A 23 9.54 10.73 4.69
CA PRO A 23 8.72 9.58 4.30
C PRO A 23 9.11 9.19 2.88
N ASP A 24 9.26 7.88 2.67
CA ASP A 24 9.68 7.28 1.41
C ASP A 24 8.99 7.95 0.21
N ALA A 25 9.77 8.20 -0.84
CA ALA A 25 9.31 8.82 -2.08
C ALA A 25 7.97 8.21 -2.52
N THR A 26 6.95 9.05 -2.64
CA THR A 26 5.62 8.61 -3.02
C THR A 26 5.70 7.79 -4.31
N PRO A 27 5.13 6.58 -4.35
CA PRO A 27 5.20 5.72 -5.54
C PRO A 27 4.68 6.46 -6.78
N SER A 28 5.45 6.44 -7.86
CA SER A 28 5.16 7.22 -9.08
C SER A 28 3.71 7.01 -9.56
N GLY A 29 2.92 8.08 -9.57
CA GLY A 29 1.51 8.13 -10.01
C GLY A 29 0.46 8.00 -8.90
N LEU A 30 0.85 7.56 -7.69
CA LEU A 30 -0.03 7.53 -6.53
C LEU A 30 0.23 8.72 -5.60
N VAL A 31 -0.80 9.16 -4.88
CA VAL A 31 -0.73 10.15 -3.81
C VAL A 31 -1.21 9.53 -2.50
N ILE A 32 -0.68 10.01 -1.37
CA ILE A 32 -1.19 9.65 -0.05
C ILE A 32 -2.57 10.29 0.10
N LEU A 33 -3.59 9.48 0.34
CA LEU A 33 -4.95 9.93 0.60
C LEU A 33 -5.22 10.04 2.10
N ASP A 34 -4.67 9.11 2.88
CA ASP A 34 -4.80 9.07 4.33
C ASP A 34 -3.60 8.35 4.94
N GLN A 35 -3.24 8.75 6.16
CA GLN A 35 -2.17 8.13 6.94
C GLN A 35 -2.47 8.26 8.43
N PHE A 36 -2.37 7.16 9.16
CA PHE A 36 -2.68 7.10 10.59
C PHE A 36 -1.86 6.02 11.28
N GLU A 37 -1.63 6.21 12.57
CA GLU A 37 -0.94 5.23 13.41
C GLU A 37 -1.89 4.13 13.89
N THR A 38 -1.37 2.91 13.94
CA THR A 38 -2.06 1.73 14.49
C THR A 38 -1.19 1.09 15.57
N GLU A 39 -1.73 0.13 16.30
CA GLU A 39 -0.93 -0.66 17.26
C GLU A 39 0.22 -1.45 16.59
N PHE A 40 0.16 -1.64 15.26
CA PHE A 40 1.14 -2.40 14.48
C PHE A 40 2.13 -1.51 13.70
N GLY A 41 1.92 -0.20 13.66
CA GLY A 41 2.73 0.76 12.90
C GLY A 41 1.90 1.74 12.07
N THR A 42 2.57 2.43 11.13
CA THR A 42 1.94 3.48 10.32
C THR A 42 1.20 2.87 9.15
N ALA A 43 -0.12 3.02 9.14
CA ALA A 43 -0.96 2.65 8.01
C ALA A 43 -1.05 3.81 7.02
N THR A 44 -0.81 3.55 5.73
CA THR A 44 -0.85 4.55 4.67
C THR A 44 -1.73 4.07 3.52
N TRP A 45 -2.59 4.96 3.08
CA TRP A 45 -3.55 4.73 2.03
C TRP A 45 -3.14 5.53 0.78
N TYR A 46 -2.93 4.86 -0.35
CA TYR A 46 -2.50 5.51 -1.59
C TYR A 46 -3.53 5.38 -2.72
N GLY A 47 -3.82 6.47 -3.41
CA GLY A 47 -4.71 6.47 -4.58
C GLY A 47 -4.20 7.32 -5.73
N ASP A 48 -4.99 7.43 -6.79
CA ASP A 48 -4.59 8.13 -8.00
C ASP A 48 -4.62 9.66 -7.76
N ALA A 49 -3.62 10.38 -8.27
CA ALA A 49 -3.52 11.84 -8.13
C ALA A 49 -4.69 12.62 -8.75
N SER A 50 -5.37 12.01 -9.73
CA SER A 50 -6.57 12.52 -10.38
C SER A 50 -7.58 11.38 -10.45
N PRO A 51 -8.42 11.17 -9.43
CA PRO A 51 -9.48 10.18 -9.50
C PRO A 51 -10.41 10.60 -10.63
N GLU A 52 -10.44 9.85 -11.73
CA GLU A 52 -11.47 10.04 -12.74
C GLU A 52 -12.83 9.91 -12.02
N LYS A 53 -13.67 10.96 -12.08
CA LYS A 53 -15.07 10.85 -11.67
C LYS A 53 -15.74 9.85 -12.61
N ARG A 54 -15.86 8.61 -12.18
CA ARG A 54 -16.64 7.60 -12.88
C ARG A 54 -18.05 7.53 -12.29
N ASP A 55 -19.05 7.49 -13.15
CA ASP A 55 -20.45 7.41 -12.77
C ASP A 55 -20.75 6.04 -12.14
N LEU A 56 -20.94 6.04 -10.83
CA LEU A 56 -21.24 4.86 -10.00
C LEU A 56 -22.54 4.13 -10.42
N ALA A 57 -23.42 4.79 -11.16
CA ALA A 57 -24.74 4.27 -11.55
C ALA A 57 -24.67 3.18 -12.63
N THR A 58 -23.66 3.20 -13.52
CA THR A 58 -23.57 2.24 -14.64
C THR A 58 -22.92 0.91 -14.22
N GLU A 59 -22.21 0.87 -13.08
CA GLU A 59 -21.43 -0.30 -12.67
C GLU A 59 -22.20 -1.28 -11.75
N HIS A 60 -23.30 -0.84 -11.13
CA HIS A 60 -24.08 -1.71 -10.22
C HIS A 60 -24.75 -2.88 -10.96
N GLU A 61 -25.21 -2.68 -12.20
CA GLU A 61 -25.78 -3.77 -13.01
C GLU A 61 -24.72 -4.74 -13.55
N ALA A 62 -23.46 -4.31 -13.71
CA ALA A 62 -22.37 -5.18 -14.14
C ALA A 62 -21.90 -6.16 -13.04
N GLY A 63 -22.13 -5.84 -11.76
CA GLY A 63 -21.68 -6.62 -10.61
C GLY A 63 -22.32 -7.99 -10.47
N ALA A 64 -23.62 -8.12 -10.81
CA ALA A 64 -24.43 -9.32 -10.50
C ALA A 64 -23.98 -10.61 -11.21
N GLN A 65 -23.13 -10.53 -12.25
CA GLN A 65 -22.58 -11.70 -12.94
C GLN A 65 -21.09 -11.94 -12.68
N LEU A 66 -20.41 -11.05 -11.97
CA LEU A 66 -18.96 -11.15 -11.74
C LEU A 66 -18.60 -12.19 -10.69
N ASP A 67 -19.46 -12.45 -9.70
CA ASP A 67 -19.25 -13.48 -8.68
C ASP A 67 -19.11 -14.89 -9.26
N LYS A 68 -19.67 -15.13 -10.46
CA LYS A 68 -19.53 -16.43 -11.18
C LYS A 68 -18.22 -16.56 -11.96
N ARG A 69 -17.52 -15.45 -12.21
CA ARG A 69 -16.30 -15.40 -13.03
C ARG A 69 -15.06 -15.05 -12.21
N CYS A 70 -15.26 -14.42 -11.05
CA CYS A 70 -14.24 -13.85 -10.20
C CYS A 70 -14.43 -14.34 -8.75
N GLY A 71 -13.43 -14.14 -7.91
CA GLY A 71 -13.37 -14.65 -6.54
C GLY A 71 -12.56 -15.94 -6.38
N THR A 72 -12.12 -16.58 -7.46
CA THR A 72 -11.23 -17.75 -7.38
C THR A 72 -9.89 -17.40 -6.73
N ASN A 73 -9.42 -16.15 -6.90
CA ASN A 73 -8.16 -15.66 -6.34
C ASN A 73 -6.99 -16.58 -6.73
N GLN A 74 -6.77 -16.77 -8.03
CA GLN A 74 -5.71 -17.65 -8.54
C GLN A 74 -4.34 -17.08 -8.20
N VAL A 75 -3.57 -17.81 -7.38
CA VAL A 75 -2.29 -17.35 -6.85
C VAL A 75 -1.16 -17.50 -7.86
N ALA A 76 -0.32 -16.48 -7.97
CA ALA A 76 1.01 -16.55 -8.56
C ALA A 76 2.02 -15.88 -7.64
N CYS A 77 3.02 -16.63 -7.18
CA CYS A 77 4.04 -16.15 -6.26
C CYS A 77 5.17 -15.43 -7.00
N GLY A 78 5.67 -14.35 -6.40
CA GLY A 78 6.81 -13.59 -6.88
C GLY A 78 8.03 -13.78 -5.97
N SER A 79 9.23 -13.61 -6.54
CA SER A 79 10.50 -13.62 -5.79
C SER A 79 10.97 -12.23 -5.39
N ASP A 80 10.49 -11.19 -6.06
CA ASP A 80 10.95 -9.81 -5.85
C ASP A 80 10.00 -9.04 -4.93
N HIS A 81 10.50 -7.96 -4.32
CA HIS A 81 9.67 -7.03 -3.54
C HIS A 81 8.94 -7.70 -2.36
N ARG A 82 9.66 -8.60 -1.68
CA ARG A 82 9.11 -9.41 -0.60
C ARG A 82 8.88 -8.58 0.65
N ALA A 83 7.70 -8.75 1.24
CA ALA A 83 7.34 -8.17 2.53
C ALA A 83 7.45 -9.23 3.64
N PRO A 84 7.78 -8.83 4.88
CA PRO A 84 7.73 -9.74 6.03
C PRO A 84 6.33 -10.30 6.24
N VAL A 85 6.20 -11.61 6.42
CA VAL A 85 4.89 -12.28 6.60
C VAL A 85 4.17 -11.81 7.85
N SER A 86 4.90 -11.57 8.96
CA SER A 86 4.32 -11.00 10.18
C SER A 86 3.66 -9.66 9.92
N LEU A 87 4.36 -8.75 9.25
CA LEU A 87 3.84 -7.42 8.91
C LEU A 87 2.63 -7.50 7.96
N CYS A 88 2.61 -8.46 7.04
CA CYS A 88 1.45 -8.66 6.18
C CYS A 88 0.24 -9.23 6.94
N ASN A 89 0.45 -10.07 7.95
CA ASN A 89 -0.64 -10.50 8.84
C ASN A 89 -1.18 -9.32 9.65
N ASP A 90 -0.31 -8.44 10.14
CA ASP A 90 -0.71 -7.23 10.87
C ASP A 90 -1.48 -6.24 9.98
N LEU A 91 -1.05 -6.09 8.72
CA LEU A 91 -1.81 -5.35 7.71
C LEU A 91 -3.20 -5.96 7.51
N ILE A 92 -3.31 -7.28 7.38
CA ILE A 92 -4.59 -7.98 7.23
C ILE A 92 -5.47 -7.80 8.47
N ASN A 93 -4.89 -7.79 9.67
CA ASN A 93 -5.62 -7.50 10.91
C ASN A 93 -6.14 -6.05 10.94
N THR A 94 -5.32 -5.10 10.48
CA THR A 94 -5.70 -3.69 10.34
C THR A 94 -6.87 -3.53 9.35
N ILE A 95 -6.83 -4.23 8.21
CA ILE A 95 -7.93 -4.27 7.24
C ILE A 95 -9.18 -4.89 7.88
N ARG A 96 -9.03 -6.00 8.62
CA ARG A 96 -10.14 -6.69 9.28
C ARG A 96 -10.84 -5.81 10.31
N ALA A 97 -10.10 -5.00 11.07
CA ALA A 97 -10.67 -4.08 12.04
C ALA A 97 -11.58 -3.01 11.43
N ARG A 98 -11.33 -2.63 10.16
CA ARG A 98 -12.19 -1.71 9.40
C ARG A 98 -13.45 -2.37 8.82
N GLY A 99 -13.51 -3.70 8.81
CA GLY A 99 -14.74 -4.46 8.55
C GLY A 99 -15.42 -4.13 7.22
N SER A 100 -16.64 -3.61 7.30
CA SER A 100 -17.49 -3.28 6.15
C SER A 100 -17.42 -1.82 5.73
N ASP A 101 -16.46 -1.04 6.24
CA ASP A 101 -16.30 0.34 5.80
C ASP A 101 -15.99 0.37 4.30
N PHE A 102 -16.55 1.35 3.61
CA PHE A 102 -16.36 1.51 2.17
C PHE A 102 -14.94 1.96 1.85
N ILE A 103 -14.38 1.35 0.81
CA ILE A 103 -13.18 1.82 0.13
C ILE A 103 -13.66 2.81 -0.95
N PRO A 104 -13.19 4.07 -0.94
CA PRO A 104 -13.46 5.01 -2.03
C PRO A 104 -13.06 4.42 -3.39
N ALA A 105 -13.62 4.89 -4.50
CA ALA A 105 -13.33 4.31 -5.82
C ALA A 105 -11.83 4.37 -6.18
N SER A 106 -11.14 5.45 -5.82
CA SER A 106 -9.68 5.54 -5.93
C SER A 106 -9.07 5.48 -4.55
N PRO A 107 -8.66 4.27 -4.15
CA PRO A 107 -7.24 4.00 -4.08
C PRO A 107 -6.79 2.79 -4.88
N ARG A 108 -5.46 2.64 -4.95
CA ARG A 108 -4.81 1.48 -5.57
C ARG A 108 -4.05 0.62 -4.58
N SER A 109 -3.83 1.12 -3.36
CA SER A 109 -3.14 0.33 -2.33
C SER A 109 -3.36 0.82 -0.91
N PHE A 110 -3.18 -0.11 0.01
CA PHE A 110 -3.14 0.13 1.45
C PHE A 110 -1.92 -0.59 2.03
N CYS A 111 -1.09 0.16 2.74
CA CYS A 111 0.18 -0.32 3.26
C CYS A 111 0.28 -0.14 4.77
N LEU A 112 1.01 -1.03 5.42
CA LEU A 112 1.44 -0.92 6.80
C LEU A 112 2.96 -0.90 6.84
N SER A 113 3.53 0.07 7.55
CA SER A 113 4.97 0.21 7.72
C SER A 113 5.38 0.14 9.19
N SER A 114 6.31 -0.77 9.50
CA SER A 114 6.89 -0.97 10.83
C SER A 114 8.20 -1.74 10.71
N GLY A 115 9.34 -1.03 10.65
CA GLY A 115 10.66 -1.63 10.37
C GLY A 115 10.82 -2.29 8.98
N GLY A 116 9.78 -2.20 8.16
CA GLY A 116 9.60 -2.73 6.81
C GLY A 116 8.22 -2.31 6.31
N THR A 117 7.82 -2.75 5.12
CA THR A 117 6.51 -2.39 4.53
C THR A 117 5.83 -3.63 3.97
N CYS A 118 4.53 -3.76 4.24
CA CYS A 118 3.65 -4.65 3.50
C CYS A 118 2.50 -3.83 2.90
N CYS A 119 2.14 -4.13 1.66
CA CYS A 119 1.09 -3.44 0.92
C CYS A 119 0.17 -4.45 0.24
N VAL A 120 -1.13 -4.24 0.40
CA VAL A 120 -2.15 -4.79 -0.51
C VAL A 120 -2.40 -3.74 -1.58
N SER A 121 -2.32 -4.12 -2.85
CA SER A 121 -2.60 -3.24 -4.00
C SER A 121 -3.45 -3.96 -5.03
N TRP A 122 -4.12 -3.23 -5.92
CA TRP A 122 -4.96 -3.84 -6.96
C TRP A 122 -5.00 -3.04 -8.26
N ALA A 123 -5.16 -3.77 -9.37
CA ALA A 123 -4.85 -3.27 -10.72
C ALA A 123 -5.96 -2.39 -11.35
N ASN A 124 -7.21 -2.51 -10.91
CA ASN A 124 -8.35 -1.76 -11.47
C ASN A 124 -9.04 -0.90 -10.42
N VAL A 125 -9.62 0.23 -10.80
CA VAL A 125 -10.49 1.02 -9.90
C VAL A 125 -11.63 0.12 -9.43
N ALA A 126 -11.83 0.03 -8.11
CA ALA A 126 -12.80 -0.87 -7.52
C ALA A 126 -14.04 -0.10 -7.07
N THR A 127 -15.22 -0.56 -7.48
CA THR A 127 -16.49 0.10 -7.17
C THR A 127 -17.26 -0.68 -6.12
N GLY A 128 -17.91 0.03 -5.18
CA GLY A 128 -18.66 -0.61 -4.09
C GLY A 128 -17.80 -1.52 -3.22
N ALA A 129 -16.50 -1.30 -3.19
CA ALA A 129 -15.56 -2.12 -2.44
C ALA A 129 -15.66 -1.80 -0.94
N VAL A 130 -15.54 -2.85 -0.13
CA VAL A 130 -15.38 -2.74 1.33
C VAL A 130 -14.10 -3.43 1.74
N TRP A 131 -13.53 -3.04 2.87
CA TRP A 131 -12.24 -3.55 3.34
C TRP A 131 -12.12 -5.06 3.40
N SER A 132 -13.19 -5.73 3.85
CA SER A 132 -13.22 -7.20 3.94
C SER A 132 -12.96 -7.90 2.60
N THR A 133 -13.27 -7.27 1.46
CA THR A 133 -13.01 -7.85 0.13
C THR A 133 -11.51 -8.00 -0.16
N LEU A 134 -10.65 -7.24 0.51
CA LEU A 134 -9.20 -7.32 0.33
C LEU A 134 -8.55 -8.49 1.06
N ILE A 135 -9.24 -9.11 2.02
CA ILE A 135 -8.66 -10.07 2.96
C ILE A 135 -8.42 -11.44 2.30
N ASN A 136 -9.36 -11.91 1.47
CA ASN A 136 -9.32 -13.28 0.95
C ASN A 136 -8.12 -13.52 0.02
N GLY A 137 -7.84 -12.59 -0.90
CA GLY A 137 -6.67 -12.68 -1.78
C GLY A 137 -5.36 -12.58 -1.00
N ALA A 138 -5.26 -11.62 -0.08
CA ALA A 138 -4.10 -11.42 0.77
C ALA A 138 -3.78 -12.66 1.64
N ASN A 139 -4.78 -13.27 2.29
CA ASN A 139 -4.61 -14.50 3.06
C ASN A 139 -4.10 -15.66 2.20
N LYS A 140 -4.64 -15.81 0.97
CA LYS A 140 -4.14 -16.85 0.04
C LYS A 140 -2.68 -16.62 -0.33
N LEU A 141 -2.28 -15.38 -0.56
CA LEU A 141 -0.89 -15.03 -0.85
C LEU A 141 0.03 -15.33 0.34
N VAL A 142 -0.36 -14.94 1.56
CA VAL A 142 0.40 -15.30 2.76
C VAL A 142 0.50 -16.83 2.90
N SER A 143 -0.59 -17.56 2.68
CA SER A 143 -0.60 -19.02 2.85
C SER A 143 0.23 -19.76 1.79
N GLN A 144 0.25 -19.30 0.54
CA GLN A 144 0.83 -20.06 -0.58
C GLN A 144 2.18 -19.51 -1.05
N CYS A 145 2.44 -18.22 -0.84
CA CYS A 145 3.66 -17.54 -1.28
C CYS A 145 4.61 -17.18 -0.13
N ASN A 146 4.30 -17.62 1.09
CA ASN A 146 5.27 -17.55 2.19
C ASN A 146 6.43 -18.49 1.92
N SER A 147 7.61 -17.91 1.78
CA SER A 147 8.88 -18.63 1.76
C SER A 147 9.84 -17.91 2.71
N ASN A 148 10.50 -18.62 3.61
CA ASN A 148 11.49 -18.04 4.54
C ASN A 148 10.99 -16.79 5.30
N GLY A 149 9.71 -16.75 5.68
CA GLY A 149 9.13 -15.64 6.45
C GLY A 149 8.84 -14.37 5.65
N ALA A 150 8.92 -14.43 4.32
CA ALA A 150 8.62 -13.30 3.44
C ALA A 150 7.70 -13.71 2.28
N VAL A 151 6.80 -12.79 1.90
CA VAL A 151 5.76 -13.01 0.88
C VAL A 151 5.84 -11.95 -0.22
N SER A 152 5.65 -12.40 -1.46
CA SER A 152 5.38 -11.55 -2.61
C SER A 152 4.54 -12.33 -3.61
N GLY A 153 3.57 -11.69 -4.24
CA GLY A 153 2.79 -12.32 -5.30
C GLY A 153 1.52 -11.57 -5.63
N LEU A 154 0.71 -12.21 -6.47
CA LEU A 154 -0.58 -11.69 -6.92
C LEU A 154 -1.64 -12.79 -6.96
N THR A 155 -2.89 -12.39 -6.78
CA THR A 155 -4.08 -13.18 -7.08
C THR A 155 -4.77 -12.57 -8.29
N ARG A 156 -5.02 -13.40 -9.30
CA ARG A 156 -5.90 -13.07 -10.43
C ARG A 156 -7.33 -13.41 -10.09
N ASP A 157 -8.25 -12.83 -10.85
CA ASP A 157 -9.69 -13.00 -10.68
C ASP A 157 -10.12 -12.67 -9.24
N THR A 158 -9.52 -11.66 -8.61
CA THR A 158 -9.94 -11.18 -7.29
C THR A 158 -11.14 -10.27 -7.45
N LEU A 159 -12.21 -10.56 -6.72
CA LEU A 159 -13.36 -9.68 -6.65
C LEU A 159 -13.16 -8.66 -5.53
N VAL A 160 -13.04 -7.38 -5.89
CA VAL A 160 -12.95 -6.25 -4.97
C VAL A 160 -14.17 -5.36 -5.23
N GLY A 161 -15.13 -5.35 -4.30
CA GLY A 161 -16.45 -4.76 -4.55
C GLY A 161 -17.15 -5.45 -5.72
N SER A 162 -17.58 -4.67 -6.71
CA SER A 162 -18.14 -5.14 -7.98
C SER A 162 -17.11 -5.22 -9.11
N THR A 163 -15.80 -5.25 -8.80
CA THR A 163 -14.74 -5.23 -9.80
C THR A 163 -13.89 -6.49 -9.75
N CYS A 164 -13.76 -7.15 -10.91
CA CYS A 164 -12.80 -8.22 -11.09
C CYS A 164 -11.42 -7.64 -11.42
N THR A 165 -10.43 -7.92 -10.58
CA THR A 165 -9.11 -7.33 -10.69
C THR A 165 -8.01 -8.29 -10.27
N THR A 166 -6.77 -7.87 -10.46
CA THR A 166 -5.62 -8.50 -9.83
C THR A 166 -5.37 -7.80 -8.50
N GLN A 167 -5.16 -8.57 -7.43
CA GLN A 167 -4.70 -8.07 -6.14
C GLN A 167 -3.28 -8.56 -5.88
N CYS A 168 -2.43 -7.71 -5.31
CA CYS A 168 -1.02 -8.01 -5.07
C CYS A 168 -0.71 -7.78 -3.59
N LEU A 169 0.20 -8.61 -3.06
CA LEU A 169 0.76 -8.47 -1.72
C LEU A 169 2.29 -8.40 -1.86
N SER A 170 2.89 -7.29 -1.46
CA SER A 170 4.35 -7.05 -1.60
C SER A 170 4.81 -5.91 -0.69
N ASN A 171 6.09 -5.57 -0.71
CA ASN A 171 6.62 -4.39 -0.01
C ASN A 171 6.47 -3.07 -0.79
N ARG A 172 5.61 -3.04 -1.82
CA ARG A 172 5.36 -1.85 -2.64
C ARG A 172 3.88 -1.55 -2.79
N ALA A 173 3.54 -0.28 -2.69
CA ALA A 173 2.21 0.24 -2.98
C ALA A 173 1.79 0.01 -4.45
N THR A 174 2.73 0.03 -5.40
CA THR A 174 2.45 -0.22 -6.83
C THR A 174 2.69 -1.68 -7.22
N GLY A 175 2.31 -2.63 -6.36
CA GLY A 175 2.52 -4.07 -6.59
C GLY A 175 1.75 -4.58 -7.80
N CYS A 176 0.51 -4.11 -7.96
CA CYS A 176 -0.34 -4.35 -9.11
C CYS A 176 -0.32 -3.11 -10.02
N LYS A 177 0.27 -3.23 -11.21
CA LYS A 177 0.17 -2.26 -12.31
C LYS A 177 -0.49 -2.93 -13.50
#